data_AF-A0AAV4UYG8-F1
#
_entry.id   AF-A0AAV4UYG8-F1
#
_cell.length_a   1.000
_cell.length_b   1.000
_cell.length_c   1.000
_cell.angle_alpha   90.00
_cell.angle_beta   90.00
_cell.angle_gamma   90.00
#
_symmetry.space_group_name_H-M   'P 1'
#
loop_
_entity.id
_entity.type
_entity.pdbx_description
1 polymer ?
#
loop_
_entity_poly.entity_id
_entity_poly.type
_entity_poly.pdbx_seq_one_letter_code
_entity_poly.pdbx_strand_id
1 'polypeptide(L)'
;MSRFHALKTLSLNYNYLSDEVMSRLTTHLQGNLEVFSILCKKCGSISNVISDDSWTALRKKCPLMRVYFRLELEDLRTTYVLNSNILSPTMPLVSMQYVLHNTWTMMYDQPIFDYLTETFADTLSKTPSILPMGTQWVLFSVTT
;
A
#
# COMPACT_ATOMS: atom_id res chain seq x y z
N MET A 1 -1.99 -19.37 -21.55
CA MET A 1 -0.89 -19.92 -20.72
C MET A 1 -0.43 -18.86 -19.72
N SER A 2 -0.27 -19.22 -18.45
CA SER A 2 0.28 -18.31 -17.42
C SER A 2 1.74 -17.98 -17.73
N ARG A 3 2.12 -16.71 -17.59
CA ARG A 3 3.48 -16.22 -17.90
C ARG A 3 4.40 -16.19 -16.68
N PHE A 4 3.83 -16.15 -15.48
CA PHE A 4 4.55 -15.92 -14.22
C PHE A 4 4.31 -17.07 -13.23
N HIS A 5 4.60 -18.30 -13.65
CA HIS A 5 4.30 -19.51 -12.86
C HIS A 5 5.12 -19.63 -11.57
N ALA A 6 6.35 -19.10 -11.55
CA ALA A 6 7.23 -19.14 -10.38
C ALA A 6 7.31 -17.80 -9.62
N LEU A 7 6.53 -16.79 -10.01
CA LEU A 7 6.63 -15.46 -9.40
C LEU A 7 6.05 -15.48 -7.98
N LYS A 8 6.94 -15.43 -6.98
CA LYS A 8 6.61 -15.36 -5.55
C LYS A 8 6.56 -13.94 -5.01
N THR A 9 7.34 -13.03 -5.60
CA THR A 9 7.48 -11.66 -5.12
C THR A 9 7.37 -10.69 -6.29
N LEU A 10 6.51 -9.70 -6.15
CA LEU A 10 6.34 -8.60 -7.09
C LEU A 10 6.56 -7.28 -6.35
N SER A 11 7.41 -6.41 -6.90
CA SER A 11 7.61 -5.06 -6.39
C SER A 11 7.28 -4.07 -7.50
N LEU A 12 6.35 -3.15 -7.23
CA LEU A 12 5.92 -2.15 -8.22
C LEU A 12 5.77 -0.78 -7.58
N ASN A 13 6.01 0.25 -8.39
CA ASN A 13 5.59 1.59 -8.02
C ASN A 13 4.07 1.70 -8.22
N TYR A 14 3.35 2.26 -7.25
CA TYR A 14 1.90 2.45 -7.31
C TYR A 14 1.45 3.18 -8.58
N ASN A 15 2.27 4.11 -9.09
CA ASN A 15 1.96 4.87 -10.31
C ASN A 15 1.83 4.00 -11.56
N TYR A 16 2.33 2.75 -11.53
CA TYR A 16 2.17 1.77 -12.62
C TYR A 16 1.04 0.78 -12.37
N LEU A 17 0.28 0.93 -11.28
CA LEU A 17 -0.89 0.13 -11.01
C LEU A 17 -2.15 0.79 -11.59
N SER A 18 -3.02 -0.07 -12.09
CA SER A 18 -4.37 0.25 -12.55
C SER A 18 -5.20 -1.04 -12.50
N ASP A 19 -6.53 -0.93 -12.60
CA ASP A 19 -7.39 -2.11 -12.70
C ASP A 19 -7.01 -3.01 -13.89
N GLU A 20 -6.56 -2.42 -15.00
CA GLU A 20 -6.09 -3.19 -16.15
C GLU A 20 -4.83 -4.01 -15.81
N VAL A 21 -3.86 -3.39 -15.12
CA VAL A 21 -2.65 -4.09 -14.66
C VAL A 21 -3.01 -5.22 -13.70
N MET A 22 -3.92 -4.96 -12.75
CA MET A 22 -4.40 -5.95 -11.79
C MET A 22 -5.11 -7.13 -12.46
N SER A 23 -5.94 -6.85 -13.47
CA SER A 23 -6.62 -7.87 -14.27
C SER A 23 -5.63 -8.74 -15.05
N ARG A 24 -4.61 -8.12 -15.68
CA ARG A 24 -3.54 -8.85 -16.38
C ARG A 24 -2.70 -9.70 -15.42
N LEU A 25 -2.35 -9.18 -14.24
CA LEU A 25 -1.66 -9.95 -13.20
C LEU A 25 -2.49 -11.15 -12.78
N THR A 26 -3.78 -10.96 -12.47
CA THR A 26 -4.71 -12.03 -12.07
C THR A 26 -4.81 -13.12 -13.13
N THR A 27 -4.85 -12.73 -14.41
CA THR A 27 -4.90 -13.65 -15.55
C THR A 27 -3.60 -14.44 -15.74
N HIS A 28 -2.44 -13.82 -15.51
CA HIS A 28 -1.14 -14.41 -15.81
C HIS A 28 -0.43 -15.06 -14.62
N LEU A 29 -0.89 -14.84 -13.39
CA LEU A 29 -0.38 -15.51 -12.18
C LEU A 29 -0.97 -16.91 -12.01
N GLN A 30 -0.20 -17.84 -11.42
CA GLN A 30 -0.69 -19.18 -11.04
C GLN A 30 -1.10 -19.28 -9.57
N GLY A 31 -1.27 -18.15 -8.87
CA GLY A 31 -1.63 -18.15 -7.44
C GLY A 31 -0.44 -18.27 -6.48
N ASN A 32 0.78 -18.33 -7.00
CA ASN A 32 2.01 -18.48 -6.21
C ASN A 32 2.57 -17.15 -5.69
N LEU A 33 1.89 -16.03 -5.93
CA LEU A 33 2.35 -14.73 -5.45
C LEU A 33 2.15 -14.66 -3.93
N GLU A 34 3.25 -14.60 -3.20
CA GLU A 34 3.27 -14.57 -1.73
C GLU A 34 3.48 -13.15 -1.21
N VAL A 35 4.24 -12.33 -1.93
CA VAL A 35 4.61 -10.97 -1.51
C VAL A 35 4.35 -9.97 -2.65
N PHE A 36 3.55 -8.95 -2.36
CA PHE A 36 3.36 -7.82 -3.24
C PHE A 36 3.81 -6.54 -2.51
N SER A 37 4.99 -6.04 -2.87
CA SER A 37 5.52 -4.78 -2.35
C SER A 37 5.14 -3.62 -3.26
N ILE A 38 4.57 -2.58 -2.66
CA ILE A 38 4.08 -1.40 -3.38
C ILE A 38 4.78 -0.17 -2.83
N LEU A 39 5.49 0.52 -3.71
CA LEU A 39 6.12 1.80 -3.41
C LEU A 39 5.28 2.92 -4.02
N CYS A 40 4.69 3.75 -3.18
CA CYS A 40 4.03 4.97 -3.61
C CYS A 40 4.97 6.15 -3.32
N LYS A 41 5.76 6.53 -4.34
CA LYS A 41 6.58 7.74 -4.32
C LYS A 41 5.81 8.87 -4.96
N LYS A 42 5.56 9.95 -4.23
CA LYS A 42 4.74 11.04 -4.75
C LYS A 42 5.56 12.27 -5.12
N CYS A 43 5.42 12.65 -6.39
CA CYS A 43 5.90 13.90 -6.98
C CYS A 43 4.80 14.51 -7.91
N GLY A 44 3.50 14.34 -7.57
CA GLY A 44 2.36 14.74 -8.42
C GLY A 44 1.02 14.07 -8.05
N SER A 45 -0.09 14.34 -8.74
CA SER A 45 -1.42 13.74 -8.44
C SER A 45 -1.49 12.24 -8.74
N ILE A 46 -2.00 11.43 -7.80
CA ILE A 46 -2.32 10.02 -8.05
C ILE A 46 -3.65 9.97 -8.80
N SER A 47 -3.65 9.47 -10.03
CA SER A 47 -4.85 9.34 -10.86
C SER A 47 -5.52 7.98 -10.76
N ASN A 48 -4.76 6.95 -10.36
CA ASN A 48 -5.21 5.57 -10.46
C ASN A 48 -5.67 5.09 -9.09
N VAL A 49 -6.98 4.93 -8.93
CA VAL A 49 -7.58 4.23 -7.79
C VAL A 49 -7.87 2.82 -8.28
N ILE A 50 -7.34 1.82 -7.56
CA ILE A 50 -7.59 0.42 -7.87
C ILE A 50 -8.89 0.01 -7.20
N SER A 51 -9.83 -0.55 -7.96
CA SER A 51 -11.11 -1.00 -7.43
C SER A 51 -10.98 -2.16 -6.44
N ASP A 52 -11.94 -2.25 -5.50
CA ASP A 52 -12.06 -3.38 -4.58
C ASP A 52 -12.26 -4.71 -5.31
N ASP A 53 -12.91 -4.68 -6.48
CA ASP A 53 -13.11 -5.87 -7.32
C ASP A 53 -11.78 -6.41 -7.86
N SER A 54 -10.88 -5.52 -8.31
CA SER A 54 -9.54 -5.91 -8.76
C SER A 54 -8.71 -6.53 -7.64
N TRP A 55 -8.75 -5.94 -6.45
CA TRP A 55 -8.08 -6.50 -5.27
C TRP A 55 -8.66 -7.85 -4.87
N THR A 56 -9.98 -7.96 -4.86
CA THR A 56 -10.70 -9.20 -4.53
C THR A 56 -10.37 -10.30 -5.53
N ALA A 57 -10.34 -10.00 -6.83
CA ALA A 57 -9.98 -10.95 -7.87
C ALA A 57 -8.53 -11.45 -7.71
N LEU A 58 -7.58 -10.55 -7.45
CA LEU A 58 -6.19 -10.91 -7.23
C LEU A 58 -6.02 -11.76 -5.96
N ARG A 59 -6.71 -11.41 -4.87
CA ARG A 59 -6.70 -12.16 -3.60
C ARG A 59 -7.32 -13.55 -3.74
N LYS A 60 -8.43 -13.68 -4.48
CA LYS A 60 -9.02 -15.00 -4.82
C LYS A 60 -8.02 -15.86 -5.59
N LYS A 61 -7.23 -15.26 -6.48
CA LYS A 61 -6.22 -15.96 -7.25
C LYS A 61 -5.00 -16.34 -6.42
N CYS A 62 -4.55 -15.46 -5.53
CA CYS A 62 -3.36 -15.61 -4.69
C CYS A 62 -3.74 -15.45 -3.20
N PRO A 63 -4.36 -16.46 -2.57
CA PRO A 63 -4.95 -16.33 -1.23
C PRO A 63 -3.92 -16.12 -0.11
N LEU A 64 -2.66 -16.51 -0.34
CA LEU A 64 -1.55 -16.33 0.61
C LEU A 64 -0.77 -15.02 0.39
N MET A 65 -1.20 -14.18 -0.56
CA MET A 65 -0.52 -12.93 -0.90
C MET A 65 -0.59 -11.95 0.26
N ARG A 66 0.56 -11.39 0.61
CA ARG A 66 0.72 -10.34 1.61
C ARG A 66 1.17 -9.05 0.94
N VAL A 67 0.51 -7.94 1.25
CA VAL A 67 0.83 -6.63 0.69
C VAL A 67 1.65 -5.81 1.69
N TYR A 68 2.80 -5.32 1.22
CA TYR A 68 3.67 -4.40 1.95
C TYR A 68 3.64 -3.06 1.24
N PHE A 69 3.08 -2.04 1.87
CA PHE A 69 2.90 -0.73 1.27
C PHE A 69 3.91 0.27 1.86
N ARG A 70 4.62 1.01 1.01
CA ARG A 70 5.50 2.09 1.44
C ARG A 70 5.11 3.37 0.75
N LEU A 71 4.76 4.37 1.55
CA LEU A 71 4.33 5.68 1.11
C LEU A 71 5.42 6.71 1.39
N GLU A 72 5.98 7.31 0.35
CA GLU A 72 6.99 8.36 0.43
C GLU A 72 6.43 9.67 -0.10
N LEU A 73 6.36 10.67 0.77
CA LEU A 73 5.84 12.00 0.46
C LEU A 73 6.94 13.07 0.57
N GLU A 74 7.02 13.93 -0.45
CA GLU A 74 7.99 15.05 -0.52
C GLU A 74 7.41 16.38 0.02
N ASP A 75 6.08 16.62 -0.05
CA ASP A 75 5.41 17.90 0.27
C ASP A 75 4.01 17.70 0.90
N LEU A 76 3.60 18.56 1.84
CA LEU A 76 2.25 18.70 2.40
C LEU A 76 1.09 18.71 1.39
N ARG A 77 1.21 19.35 0.22
CA ARG A 77 0.12 19.32 -0.78
C ARG A 77 -0.17 17.89 -1.22
N THR A 78 0.74 16.97 -0.92
CA THR A 78 0.60 15.57 -1.24
C THR A 78 -0.19 14.74 -0.23
N THR A 79 -0.40 15.19 1.02
CA THR A 79 -1.21 14.47 2.03
C THR A 79 -2.71 14.51 1.74
N TYR A 80 -3.22 15.56 1.07
CA TYR A 80 -4.61 15.62 0.58
C TYR A 80 -4.99 14.50 -0.39
N VAL A 81 -4.02 13.78 -0.94
CA VAL A 81 -4.28 12.66 -1.84
C VAL A 81 -4.39 11.34 -1.10
N LEU A 82 -4.13 11.25 0.20
CA LEU A 82 -4.53 10.05 0.93
C LEU A 82 -6.05 9.96 1.13
N ASN A 83 -6.79 11.05 0.89
CA ASN A 83 -8.24 11.01 0.65
C ASN A 83 -8.63 10.30 -0.66
N SER A 84 -7.68 9.79 -1.46
CA SER A 84 -7.98 9.23 -2.79
C SER A 84 -8.20 7.71 -2.82
N ASN A 85 -8.58 7.07 -1.71
CA ASN A 85 -8.97 5.64 -1.69
C ASN A 85 -7.89 4.69 -2.28
N ILE A 86 -6.61 5.09 -2.24
CA ILE A 86 -5.50 4.29 -2.79
C ILE A 86 -5.24 3.02 -1.99
N LEU A 87 -5.66 3.01 -0.73
CA LEU A 87 -5.71 1.84 0.12
C LEU A 87 -7.13 1.31 0.08
N SER A 88 -7.30 0.09 -0.40
CA SER A 88 -8.58 -0.61 -0.41
C SER A 88 -8.72 -1.48 0.85
N PRO A 89 -9.88 -1.51 1.53
CA PRO A 89 -10.12 -2.44 2.64
C PRO A 89 -10.00 -3.92 2.24
N THR A 90 -10.15 -4.24 0.96
CA THR A 90 -10.07 -5.63 0.46
C THR A 90 -8.63 -6.10 0.23
N MET A 91 -7.67 -5.17 0.21
CA MET A 91 -6.25 -5.43 0.09
C MET A 91 -5.73 -6.21 1.31
N PRO A 92 -4.98 -7.32 1.14
CA PRO A 92 -4.39 -8.05 2.25
C PRO A 92 -3.11 -7.35 2.77
N LEU A 93 -3.29 -6.13 3.26
CA LEU A 93 -2.23 -5.24 3.76
C LEU A 93 -1.71 -5.78 5.09
N VAL A 94 -0.42 -6.13 5.15
CA VAL A 94 0.21 -6.65 6.38
C VAL A 94 1.21 -5.68 6.99
N SER A 95 1.68 -4.71 6.21
CA SER A 95 2.55 -3.67 6.70
C SER A 95 2.44 -2.42 5.86
N MET A 96 2.47 -1.28 6.53
CA MET A 96 2.56 0.03 5.90
C MET A 96 3.72 0.82 6.51
N GLN A 97 4.58 1.36 5.65
CA GLN A 97 5.61 2.34 5.99
C GLN A 97 5.18 3.70 5.47
N TYR A 98 5.09 4.68 6.36
CA TYR A 98 4.84 6.07 6.01
C TYR A 98 6.11 6.88 6.18
N VAL A 99 6.57 7.57 5.14
CA VAL A 99 7.83 8.31 5.10
C VAL A 99 7.56 9.76 4.72
N LEU A 100 7.95 10.67 5.60
CA LEU A 100 7.87 12.10 5.35
C LEU A 100 9.29 12.68 5.33
N HIS A 101 9.68 13.23 4.17
CA HIS A 101 11.01 13.80 3.98
C HIS A 101 11.14 15.25 4.50
N ASN A 102 10.02 15.92 4.84
CA ASN A 102 10.00 17.29 5.33
C ASN A 102 9.25 17.41 6.67
N THR A 103 9.93 17.77 7.75
CA THR A 103 9.47 17.59 9.14
C THR A 103 8.65 18.75 9.72
N TRP A 104 8.42 19.84 8.99
CA TRP A 104 7.75 21.04 9.53
C TRP A 104 6.25 20.88 9.81
N THR A 105 5.68 19.69 9.59
CA THR A 105 4.27 19.56 9.22
C THR A 105 3.53 18.39 9.87
N MET A 106 4.00 17.93 11.03
CA MET A 106 3.39 16.81 11.79
C MET A 106 1.91 17.01 12.18
N MET A 107 1.34 18.22 12.06
CA MET A 107 0.00 18.53 12.55
C MET A 107 -1.16 18.07 11.64
N TYR A 108 -0.92 17.51 10.45
CA TYR A 108 -1.97 17.25 9.46
C TYR A 108 -2.19 15.76 9.08
N ASP A 109 -1.47 14.83 9.70
CA ASP A 109 -1.51 13.40 9.30
C ASP A 109 -2.46 12.54 10.13
N GLN A 110 -3.10 13.11 11.15
CA GLN A 110 -4.04 12.41 12.02
C GLN A 110 -5.16 11.68 11.25
N PRO A 111 -5.81 12.27 10.21
CA PRO A 111 -6.87 11.59 9.48
C PRO A 111 -6.41 10.31 8.75
N ILE A 112 -5.15 10.27 8.30
CA ILE A 112 -4.57 9.08 7.64
C ILE A 112 -4.39 7.98 8.67
N PHE A 113 -3.86 8.33 9.84
CA PHE A 113 -3.68 7.36 10.91
C PHE A 113 -5.02 6.85 11.45
N ASP A 114 -6.03 7.70 11.54
CA ASP A 114 -7.38 7.31 11.95
C ASP A 114 -7.98 6.35 10.91
N TYR A 115 -7.95 6.69 9.61
CA TYR A 115 -8.41 5.81 8.53
C TYR A 115 -7.71 4.44 8.53
N LEU A 116 -6.38 4.41 8.68
CA LEU A 116 -5.61 3.17 8.74
C LEU A 116 -5.99 2.31 9.94
N THR A 117 -6.16 2.96 11.10
CA THR A 117 -6.58 2.29 12.32
C THR A 117 -7.95 1.67 12.16
N GLU A 118 -8.91 2.42 11.63
CA GLU A 118 -10.30 1.98 11.52
C GLU A 118 -10.48 0.91 10.45
N THR A 119 -9.88 1.10 9.28
CA THR A 119 -10.09 0.24 8.10
C THR A 119 -9.29 -1.04 8.16
N PHE A 120 -8.09 -0.99 8.77
CA PHE A 120 -7.16 -2.12 8.80
C PHE A 120 -6.88 -2.62 10.21
N ALA A 121 -7.76 -2.32 11.19
CA ALA A 121 -7.62 -2.75 12.59
C ALA A 121 -7.28 -4.26 12.73
N ASP A 122 -7.89 -5.09 11.88
CA ASP A 122 -7.75 -6.55 11.91
C ASP A 122 -6.42 -7.05 11.31
N THR A 123 -5.71 -6.20 10.58
CA THR A 123 -4.51 -6.58 9.81
C THR A 123 -3.27 -5.77 10.18
N LEU A 124 -3.43 -4.59 10.78
CA LEU A 124 -2.34 -3.71 11.16
C LEU A 124 -2.40 -3.45 12.67
N SER A 125 -1.36 -3.86 13.39
CA SER A 125 -1.12 -3.37 14.75
C SER A 125 -0.43 -2.00 14.69
N LYS A 126 -0.81 -1.10 15.61
CA LYS A 126 -0.16 0.20 15.78
C LYS A 126 1.21 0.00 16.41
N THR A 127 2.29 0.23 15.66
CA THR A 127 3.65 0.34 16.22
C THR A 127 4.27 1.68 15.85
N PRO A 128 3.83 2.80 16.47
CA PRO A 128 4.46 4.09 16.22
C PRO A 128 5.92 4.04 16.65
N SER A 129 6.83 4.04 15.67
CA SER A 129 8.28 4.03 15.88
C SER A 129 8.84 5.35 15.36
N ILE A 130 8.66 6.41 16.15
CA ILE A 130 9.22 7.74 15.84
C ILE A 130 10.73 7.69 16.13
N LEU A 131 11.57 7.70 15.10
CA LEU A 131 13.02 7.82 15.24
C LEU A 131 13.45 9.31 15.25
N PRO A 132 14.58 9.66 15.91
CA PRO A 132 15.00 11.06 16.04
C PRO A 132 15.58 11.62 14.72
N MET A 133 15.06 12.79 14.33
CA MET A 133 15.47 13.80 13.33
C MET A 133 15.89 13.38 11.90
N GLY A 134 15.18 13.96 10.92
CA GLY A 134 15.53 14.00 9.50
C GLY A 134 14.62 13.19 8.59
N THR A 135 14.07 12.08 9.08
CA THR A 135 13.04 11.29 8.39
C THR A 135 12.25 10.52 9.44
N GLN A 136 10.95 10.79 9.54
CA GLN A 136 10.08 10.03 10.43
C GLN A 136 9.41 8.90 9.65
N TRP A 137 9.39 7.72 10.27
CA TRP A 137 8.75 6.52 9.74
C TRP A 137 7.61 6.16 10.69
N VAL A 138 6.42 5.90 10.16
CA VAL A 138 5.40 5.18 10.92
C VAL A 138 5.24 3.81 10.30
N LEU A 139 5.54 2.78 11.10
CA LEU A 139 5.36 1.39 10.71
C LEU A 139 4.05 0.88 11.32
N PHE A 140 3.16 0.44 10.45
CA PHE A 140 2.08 -0.45 10.81
C PHE A 140 2.51 -1.87 10.43
N SER A 141 2.34 -2.83 11.32
CA SER A 141 2.70 -4.23 11.06
C SER A 141 1.78 -5.20 11.79
N VAL A 142 1.63 -6.44 11.31
CA VAL A 142 0.91 -7.49 12.04
C VAL A 142 1.72 -7.88 13.28
N THR A 143 1.14 -7.80 14.48
CA THR A 143 1.65 -8.53 15.66
C THR A 143 1.29 -10.00 15.49
N THR A 144 2.30 -10.83 15.29
CA THR A 144 2.18 -12.30 15.21
C THR A 144 1.67 -12.91 16.50
#